data_AF-A0A0D8ZT82-F1
#
_entry.id   AF-A0A0D8ZT82-F1
#
_cell.length_a   1.000
_cell.length_b   1.000
_cell.length_c   1.000
_cell.angle_alpha   90.00
_cell.angle_beta   90.00
_cell.angle_gamma   90.00
#
_symmetry.space_group_name_H-M   'P 1'
#
loop_
_entity.id
_entity.type
_entity.pdbx_description
1 polymer ?
#
loop_
_entity_poly.entity_id
_entity_poly.type
_entity_poly.pdbx_seq_one_letter_code
_entity_poly.pdbx_strand_id
1 'polypeptide(L)'
;MNEPRDIIREFSTFCILEDRNSYKIPVLKSDRELERTIGNLVNGTASRVNKDAWARYFLIVARQTDPQFTASLNISASSDYELQHTIERLIELAPEPNQDVRVVYIDIIARTSDRVVANYLQNSVPASKKLLSAHVQKVCWYAAKDFYEKRIQFSNLRYQYPLEECLQIASLRASEPTKLLKNFDLKYRRITIKSYAEKRLWGTISDKIRAQNIEAKTKSLSDDGILRTLAKTELIEALKVTNYQLEINSYCLALQCYKEIHQPKQIERDRLAAPTKEQLQQIADRYNQRYQEFNILNSIDLNDITFILKTCVQIIRTYRSSDSVIGRIQEYSNILTGDPLNKLIEAEEVSNQNEEVKQIKLIIIDNFISLPDIAQKTLKLWFGLELTQNDILLLLGQLLGLQKQYEVSRKIKQYKKVLLKALVQELSEKYAEVFQPNRLDRVIERLQEPVDECLKNYCKSFFYPPLDSHLQLFEQKDKLLLHLHYRQQLHEQNIAEQLRISVIEVNARLNEINYSLQAIFKQWVETTLDIALDLCNSAEQKLASFVKTWLQDCATLEV
;
A
#
# COMPACT_ATOMS: atom_id res chain seq x y z
N MET A 1 1.55 25.96 5.88
CA MET A 1 0.78 26.69 6.91
C MET A 1 -0.59 26.03 6.96
N ASN A 2 -1.05 25.57 8.13
CA ASN A 2 -2.36 24.92 8.20
C ASN A 2 -3.46 25.97 8.05
N GLU A 3 -4.47 25.70 7.23
CA GLU A 3 -5.66 26.54 7.22
C GLU A 3 -6.46 26.29 8.51
N PRO A 4 -7.07 27.33 9.12
CA PRO A 4 -7.90 27.17 10.32
C PRO A 4 -9.00 26.12 10.12
N ARG A 5 -9.53 26.03 8.90
CA ARG A 5 -10.51 25.02 8.48
C ARG A 5 -10.02 23.59 8.68
N ASP A 6 -8.73 23.32 8.48
CA ASP A 6 -8.17 21.98 8.63
C ASP A 6 -8.11 21.55 10.10
N ILE A 7 -7.83 22.48 11.00
CA ILE A 7 -7.85 22.23 12.44
C ILE A 7 -9.31 22.00 12.86
N ILE A 8 -10.23 22.86 12.42
CA ILE A 8 -11.64 22.74 12.75
C ILE A 8 -12.20 21.38 12.31
N ARG A 9 -11.95 20.99 11.05
CA ARG A 9 -12.39 19.69 10.52
C ARG A 9 -11.80 18.54 11.33
N GLU A 10 -10.52 18.61 11.68
CA GLU A 10 -9.83 17.51 12.36
C GLU A 10 -10.34 17.25 13.78
N PHE A 11 -10.68 18.28 14.54
CA PHE A 11 -11.15 18.16 15.93
C PHE A 11 -12.68 18.10 16.05
N SER A 12 -13.42 18.11 14.95
CA SER A 12 -14.89 18.01 14.94
C SER A 12 -15.43 16.81 14.18
N THR A 13 -14.59 16.05 13.48
CA THR A 13 -15.06 15.02 12.56
C THR A 13 -14.87 13.62 13.10
N PHE A 14 -15.92 12.80 12.97
CA PHE A 14 -15.89 11.39 13.32
C PHE A 14 -16.00 10.50 12.09
N CYS A 15 -15.31 9.37 12.12
CA CYS A 15 -15.43 8.30 11.13
C CYS A 15 -16.59 7.39 11.52
N ILE A 16 -17.58 7.29 10.63
CA ILE A 16 -18.79 6.47 10.75
C ILE A 16 -18.86 5.57 9.52
N LEU A 17 -19.33 4.33 9.69
CA LEU A 17 -19.56 3.45 8.54
C LEU A 17 -20.99 3.66 8.03
N GLU A 18 -21.13 4.01 6.75
CA GLU A 18 -22.42 4.07 6.06
C GLU A 18 -22.58 2.88 5.12
N ASP A 19 -23.78 2.30 5.09
CA ASP A 19 -24.14 1.27 4.12
C ASP A 19 -24.45 1.93 2.78
N ARG A 20 -23.67 1.61 1.74
CA ARG A 20 -23.96 1.98 0.34
C ARG A 20 -23.83 0.75 -0.54
N ASN A 21 -24.91 0.38 -1.25
CA ASN A 21 -24.92 -0.73 -2.21
C ASN A 21 -24.33 -2.04 -1.64
N SER A 22 -24.71 -2.40 -0.40
CA SER A 22 -24.22 -3.60 0.30
C SER A 22 -22.75 -3.58 0.74
N TYR A 23 -22.06 -2.43 0.64
CA TYR A 23 -20.72 -2.21 1.17
C TYR A 23 -20.72 -1.12 2.25
N LYS A 24 -19.92 -1.31 3.30
CA LYS A 24 -19.73 -0.30 4.35
C LYS A 24 -18.57 0.60 3.98
N ILE A 25 -18.86 1.89 3.83
CA ILE A 25 -17.87 2.91 3.45
C ILE A 25 -17.63 3.82 4.66
N PRO A 26 -16.38 4.11 5.02
CA PRO A 26 -16.08 5.11 6.03
C PRO A 26 -16.48 6.50 5.52
N VAL A 27 -17.39 7.15 6.23
CA VAL A 27 -17.83 8.51 5.98
C VAL A 27 -17.44 9.36 7.17
N LEU A 28 -16.81 10.49 6.86
CA LEU A 28 -16.43 11.49 7.83
C LEU A 28 -17.63 12.44 8.05
N LYS A 29 -18.19 12.45 9.27
CA LYS A 29 -19.25 13.38 9.67
C LYS A 29 -18.75 14.35 10.72
N SER A 30 -18.96 15.63 10.46
CA SER A 30 -18.64 16.69 11.42
C SER A 30 -19.75 16.83 12.45
N ASP A 31 -19.35 16.91 13.72
CA ASP A 31 -20.21 17.26 14.84
C ASP A 31 -20.31 18.78 14.94
N ARG A 32 -21.53 19.31 14.79
CA ARG A 32 -21.79 20.77 14.76
C ARG A 32 -21.43 21.47 16.06
N GLU A 33 -21.57 20.80 17.21
CA GLU A 33 -21.24 21.37 18.51
C GLU A 33 -19.71 21.48 18.66
N LEU A 34 -18.99 20.43 18.28
CA LEU A 34 -17.53 20.45 18.27
C LEU A 34 -16.98 21.41 17.23
N GLU A 35 -17.55 21.46 16.02
CA GLU A 35 -17.16 22.39 14.96
C GLU A 35 -17.31 23.85 15.41
N ARG A 36 -18.43 24.18 16.06
CA ARG A 36 -18.63 25.50 16.67
C ARG A 36 -17.63 25.75 17.79
N THR A 37 -17.37 24.76 18.65
CA THR A 37 -16.44 24.92 19.78
C THR A 37 -15.03 25.17 19.27
N ILE A 38 -14.49 24.28 18.44
CA ILE A 38 -13.14 24.42 17.89
C ILE A 38 -13.03 25.64 16.95
N GLY A 39 -14.07 25.95 16.17
CA GLY A 39 -14.08 27.12 15.28
C GLY A 39 -13.97 28.45 16.03
N ASN A 40 -14.57 28.53 17.23
CA ASN A 40 -14.40 29.69 18.09
C ASN A 40 -13.06 29.68 18.84
N LEU A 41 -12.48 28.51 19.10
CA LEU A 41 -11.13 28.40 19.69
C LEU A 41 -10.03 28.78 18.69
N VAL A 42 -10.12 28.30 17.47
CA VAL A 42 -9.13 28.48 16.38
C VAL A 42 -9.43 29.78 15.62
N ASN A 43 -9.21 30.90 16.30
CA ASN A 43 -9.22 32.26 15.74
C ASN A 43 -7.94 32.99 16.17
N GLY A 44 -7.63 34.14 15.58
CA GLY A 44 -6.53 35.00 16.03
C GLY A 44 -5.13 34.41 15.76
N THR A 45 -4.22 34.50 16.75
CA THR A 45 -2.81 34.14 16.55
C THR A 45 -2.55 32.63 16.60
N ALA A 46 -3.41 31.90 17.32
CA ALA A 46 -3.36 30.44 17.42
C ALA A 46 -3.82 29.71 16.14
N SER A 47 -4.36 30.45 15.16
CA SER A 47 -4.77 29.91 13.86
C SER A 47 -3.60 29.41 13.01
N ARG A 48 -2.37 29.87 13.30
CA ARG A 48 -1.13 29.48 12.60
C ARG A 48 -0.41 28.30 13.26
N VAL A 49 -0.87 27.87 14.44
CA VAL A 49 -0.28 26.77 15.22
C VAL A 49 -0.64 25.43 14.62
N ASN A 50 0.27 24.46 14.67
CA ASN A 50 0.02 23.14 14.09
C ASN A 50 -1.04 22.33 14.89
N LYS A 51 -1.62 21.32 14.24
CA LYS A 51 -2.68 20.46 14.81
C LYS A 51 -2.22 19.61 16.01
N ASP A 52 -0.97 19.14 16.01
CA ASP A 52 -0.37 18.39 17.11
C ASP A 52 -0.22 19.26 18.37
N ALA A 53 0.12 20.54 18.24
CA ALA A 53 0.17 21.47 19.37
C ALA A 53 -1.22 21.71 19.97
N TRP A 54 -2.27 21.84 19.15
CA TRP A 54 -3.66 21.84 19.62
C TRP A 54 -4.03 20.54 20.34
N ALA A 55 -3.66 19.38 19.80
CA ALA A 55 -3.89 18.10 20.46
C ALA A 55 -3.12 17.98 21.79
N ARG A 56 -1.88 18.47 21.87
CA ARG A 56 -1.08 18.50 23.10
C ARG A 56 -1.72 19.40 24.15
N TYR A 57 -2.20 20.57 23.75
CA TYR A 57 -2.96 21.46 24.63
C TYR A 57 -4.19 20.74 25.22
N PHE A 58 -5.04 20.14 24.38
CA PHE A 58 -6.20 19.40 24.86
C PHE A 58 -5.83 18.19 25.72
N LEU A 59 -4.70 17.53 25.47
CA LEU A 59 -4.22 16.43 26.30
C LEU A 59 -3.78 16.89 27.69
N ILE A 60 -3.11 18.04 27.77
CA ILE A 60 -2.74 18.67 29.04
C ILE A 60 -4.00 18.99 29.82
N VAL A 61 -4.96 19.70 29.21
CA VAL A 61 -6.25 20.04 29.83
C VAL A 61 -6.98 18.78 30.30
N ALA A 62 -7.08 17.75 29.45
CA ALA A 62 -7.77 16.50 29.78
C ALA A 62 -7.13 15.70 30.94
N ARG A 63 -5.85 15.97 31.26
CA ARG A 63 -5.07 15.31 32.32
C ARG A 63 -4.91 16.13 33.59
N GLN A 64 -5.43 17.36 33.65
CA GLN A 64 -5.31 18.20 34.84
C GLN A 64 -5.87 17.52 36.10
N THR A 65 -6.92 16.72 35.94
CA THR A 65 -7.55 15.98 37.02
C THR A 65 -6.90 14.61 37.29
N ASP A 66 -5.78 14.27 36.63
CA ASP A 66 -5.04 13.02 36.84
C ASP A 66 -3.91 13.23 37.88
N PRO A 67 -4.05 12.69 39.10
CA PRO A 67 -3.07 12.89 40.17
C PRO A 67 -1.68 12.33 39.82
N GLN A 68 -1.59 11.31 38.95
CA GLN A 68 -0.31 10.75 38.54
C GLN A 68 0.43 11.70 37.60
N PHE A 69 -0.32 12.43 36.76
CA PHE A 69 0.24 13.40 35.83
C PHE A 69 0.76 14.64 36.55
N THR A 70 -0.03 15.21 37.48
CA THR A 70 0.38 16.38 38.28
C THR A 70 1.57 16.06 39.18
N ALA A 71 1.59 14.89 39.81
CA ALA A 71 2.73 14.40 40.60
C ALA A 71 4.00 14.26 39.75
N SER A 72 3.90 13.74 38.52
CA SER A 72 5.05 13.58 37.62
C SER A 72 5.71 14.90 37.19
N LEU A 73 5.00 16.02 37.34
CA LEU A 73 5.47 17.36 37.03
C LEU A 73 5.88 18.16 38.27
N ASN A 74 5.80 17.55 39.46
CA ASN A 74 6.05 18.18 40.77
C ASN A 74 5.18 19.42 41.04
N ILE A 75 3.92 19.41 40.61
CA ILE A 75 2.98 20.53 40.79
C ILE A 75 2.14 20.25 42.05
N SER A 76 2.10 21.19 43.00
CA SER A 76 1.22 21.09 44.18
C SER A 76 -0.22 21.46 43.81
N ALA A 77 -1.18 20.61 44.21
CA ALA A 77 -2.60 20.66 43.81
C ALA A 77 -3.43 21.79 44.47
N SER A 78 -2.83 22.97 44.72
CA SER A 78 -3.43 24.00 45.59
C SER A 78 -3.37 25.42 45.03
N SER A 79 -3.30 25.62 43.71
CA SER A 79 -3.33 26.98 43.14
C SER A 79 -4.44 27.15 42.12
N ASP A 80 -5.11 28.32 42.15
CA ASP A 80 -6.10 28.75 41.15
C ASP A 80 -5.54 28.86 39.71
N TYR A 81 -4.24 28.56 39.50
CA TYR A 81 -3.52 28.64 38.21
C TYR A 81 -2.82 27.33 37.81
N GLU A 82 -3.42 26.18 38.14
CA GLU A 82 -2.85 24.84 37.84
C GLU A 82 -2.49 24.64 36.36
N LEU A 83 -3.30 25.11 35.41
CA LEU A 83 -3.01 24.94 33.98
C LEU A 83 -1.80 25.74 33.51
N GLN A 84 -1.70 27.00 33.96
CA GLN A 84 -0.62 27.89 33.57
C GLN A 84 0.72 27.33 34.05
N HIS A 85 0.79 26.98 35.33
CA HIS A 85 2.00 26.37 35.90
C HIS A 85 2.35 25.04 35.24
N THR A 86 1.35 24.23 34.86
CA THR A 86 1.59 22.99 34.11
C THR A 86 2.22 23.26 32.75
N ILE A 87 1.71 24.23 31.99
CA ILE A 87 2.24 24.60 30.68
C ILE A 87 3.63 25.20 30.80
N GLU A 88 3.85 26.13 31.74
CA GLU A 88 5.16 26.75 32.00
C GLU A 88 6.21 25.69 32.37
N ARG A 89 5.86 24.76 33.26
CA ARG A 89 6.75 23.66 33.66
C ARG A 89 7.08 22.72 32.50
N LEU A 90 6.12 22.44 31.62
CA LEU A 90 6.35 21.62 30.43
C LEU A 90 7.25 22.32 29.40
N ILE A 91 7.19 23.65 29.31
CA ILE A 91 8.06 24.45 28.45
C ILE A 91 9.48 24.49 29.02
N GLU A 92 9.64 24.67 30.33
CA GLU A 92 10.96 24.57 30.99
C GLU A 92 11.64 23.23 30.72
N LEU A 93 10.87 22.14 30.81
CA LEU A 93 11.36 20.78 30.60
C LEU A 93 11.58 20.44 29.12
N ALA A 94 10.79 21.02 28.22
CA ALA A 94 10.85 20.78 26.77
C ALA A 94 10.29 21.98 26.00
N PRO A 95 11.14 22.97 25.62
CA PRO A 95 10.69 24.20 24.97
C PRO A 95 10.15 23.96 23.54
N GLU A 96 10.89 23.20 22.74
CA GLU A 96 10.65 23.02 21.31
C GLU A 96 9.29 22.36 20.94
N PRO A 97 8.70 21.42 21.70
CA PRO A 97 7.35 20.90 21.41
C PRO A 97 6.20 21.69 22.06
N ASN A 98 6.48 22.51 23.08
CA ASN A 98 5.45 23.11 23.94
C ASN A 98 5.33 24.62 23.82
N GLN A 99 6.23 25.28 23.08
CA GLN A 99 6.13 26.72 22.81
C GLN A 99 4.83 27.07 22.07
N ASP A 100 4.45 26.25 21.09
CA ASP A 100 3.20 26.40 20.35
C ASP A 100 1.96 26.14 21.23
N VAL A 101 2.08 25.24 22.22
CA VAL A 101 1.05 25.01 23.24
C VAL A 101 0.84 26.26 24.09
N ARG A 102 1.91 27.01 24.40
CA ARG A 102 1.83 28.31 25.08
C ARG A 102 1.04 29.32 24.25
N VAL A 103 1.30 29.39 22.95
CA VAL A 103 0.61 30.32 22.03
C VAL A 103 -0.89 30.02 22.04
N VAL A 104 -1.28 28.73 21.96
CA VAL A 104 -2.68 28.30 22.06
C VAL A 104 -3.29 28.73 23.41
N TYR A 105 -2.61 28.47 24.52
CA TYR A 105 -3.10 28.82 25.85
C TYR A 105 -3.31 30.34 26.03
N ILE A 106 -2.31 31.15 25.66
CA ILE A 106 -2.39 32.62 25.78
C ILE A 106 -3.54 33.17 24.93
N ASP A 107 -3.68 32.70 23.69
CA ASP A 107 -4.73 33.16 22.78
C ASP A 107 -6.14 32.82 23.32
N ILE A 108 -6.32 31.63 23.93
CA ILE A 108 -7.58 31.23 24.57
C ILE A 108 -7.88 32.13 25.78
N ILE A 109 -6.90 32.36 26.67
CA ILE A 109 -7.11 33.17 27.88
C ILE A 109 -7.37 34.65 27.55
N ALA A 110 -6.70 35.19 26.52
CA ALA A 110 -6.89 36.57 26.05
C ALA A 110 -8.33 36.84 25.56
N ARG A 111 -9.09 35.79 25.24
CA ARG A 111 -10.47 35.87 24.75
C ARG A 111 -11.49 35.31 25.75
N THR A 112 -11.16 35.32 27.04
CA THR A 112 -12.08 34.94 28.13
C THR A 112 -13.38 35.75 28.16
N SER A 113 -13.39 36.95 27.55
CA SER A 113 -14.59 37.77 27.36
C SER A 113 -15.55 37.25 26.29
N ASP A 114 -15.11 36.35 25.39
CA ASP A 114 -15.98 35.67 24.43
C ASP A 114 -16.80 34.59 25.14
N ARG A 115 -18.13 34.66 25.00
CA ARG A 115 -19.08 33.73 25.64
C ARG A 115 -18.81 32.26 25.33
N VAL A 116 -18.37 31.92 24.11
CA VAL A 116 -18.09 30.53 23.72
C VAL A 116 -16.79 30.05 24.34
N VAL A 117 -15.77 30.90 24.36
CA VAL A 117 -14.48 30.59 25.00
C VAL A 117 -14.63 30.46 26.51
N ALA A 118 -15.39 31.34 27.14
CA ALA A 118 -15.73 31.27 28.56
C ALA A 118 -16.45 29.95 28.91
N ASN A 119 -17.42 29.54 28.09
CA ASN A 119 -18.12 28.27 28.27
C ASN A 119 -17.19 27.06 28.09
N TYR A 120 -16.26 27.10 27.13
CA TYR A 120 -15.23 26.08 26.99
C TYR A 120 -14.36 26.00 28.26
N LEU A 121 -13.88 27.13 28.78
CA LEU A 121 -13.02 27.15 29.97
C LEU A 121 -13.71 26.59 31.21
N GLN A 122 -15.01 26.87 31.39
CA GLN A 122 -15.82 26.30 32.47
C GLN A 122 -15.99 24.77 32.37
N ASN A 123 -15.98 24.21 31.15
CA ASN A 123 -16.15 22.78 30.88
C ASN A 123 -14.95 22.17 30.14
N SER A 124 -13.75 22.65 30.45
CA SER A 124 -12.55 22.45 29.63
C SER A 124 -12.10 20.99 29.56
N VAL A 125 -12.20 20.24 30.66
CA VAL A 125 -11.79 18.83 30.73
C VAL A 125 -12.70 17.92 29.87
N PRO A 126 -14.04 17.91 30.03
CA PRO A 126 -14.92 17.14 29.15
C PRO A 126 -14.82 17.58 27.68
N ALA A 127 -14.76 18.88 27.40
CA ALA A 127 -14.67 19.40 26.04
C ALA A 127 -13.37 18.95 25.36
N SER A 128 -12.23 19.05 26.05
CA SER A 128 -10.92 18.61 25.55
C SER A 128 -10.89 17.11 25.27
N LYS A 129 -11.53 16.28 26.10
CA LYS A 129 -11.65 14.83 25.84
C LYS A 129 -12.45 14.55 24.57
N LYS A 130 -13.56 15.27 24.32
CA LYS A 130 -14.35 15.10 23.09
C LYS A 130 -13.55 15.54 21.85
N LEU A 131 -12.89 16.69 21.91
CA LEU A 131 -12.05 17.21 20.82
C LEU A 131 -10.88 16.25 20.51
N LEU A 132 -10.22 15.69 21.53
CA LEU A 132 -9.20 14.67 21.36
C LEU A 132 -9.74 13.38 20.73
N SER A 133 -10.93 12.94 21.15
CA SER A 133 -11.56 11.73 20.61
C SER A 133 -11.83 11.91 19.11
N ALA A 134 -12.34 13.06 18.69
CA ALA A 134 -12.52 13.41 17.28
C ALA A 134 -11.17 13.40 16.53
N HIS A 135 -10.14 14.03 17.10
CA HIS A 135 -8.80 14.08 16.49
C HIS A 135 -8.20 12.70 16.22
N VAL A 136 -8.38 11.72 17.13
CA VAL A 136 -7.88 10.35 16.96
C VAL A 136 -8.84 9.44 16.19
N GLN A 137 -10.07 9.88 15.88
CA GLN A 137 -11.06 9.03 15.21
C GLN A 137 -10.63 8.62 13.80
N LYS A 138 -9.96 9.53 13.06
CA LYS A 138 -9.36 9.19 11.75
C LYS A 138 -8.25 8.14 11.90
N VAL A 139 -7.49 8.20 13.00
CA VAL A 139 -6.43 7.23 13.33
C VAL A 139 -7.00 5.84 13.63
N CYS A 140 -8.22 5.75 14.16
CA CYS A 140 -8.91 4.48 14.39
C CYS A 140 -9.15 3.70 13.10
N TRP A 141 -9.54 4.40 12.03
CA TRP A 141 -9.71 3.78 10.71
C TRP A 141 -8.40 3.23 10.18
N TYR A 142 -7.31 4.00 10.24
CA TYR A 142 -6.01 3.55 9.76
C TYR A 142 -5.50 2.35 10.56
N ALA A 143 -5.57 2.39 11.90
CA ALA A 143 -5.15 1.27 12.72
C ALA A 143 -5.96 -0.01 12.43
N ALA A 144 -7.28 0.13 12.21
CA ALA A 144 -8.16 -0.99 11.88
C ALA A 144 -7.89 -1.55 10.49
N LYS A 145 -7.78 -0.69 9.47
CA LYS A 145 -7.49 -1.06 8.09
C LYS A 145 -6.12 -1.71 7.97
N ASP A 146 -5.08 -1.08 8.54
CA ASP A 146 -3.72 -1.59 8.54
C ASP A 146 -3.63 -2.97 9.18
N PHE A 147 -4.32 -3.15 10.32
CA PHE A 147 -4.40 -4.44 10.97
C PHE A 147 -5.12 -5.50 10.12
N TYR A 148 -6.26 -5.13 9.52
CA TYR A 148 -7.05 -6.00 8.66
C TYR A 148 -6.29 -6.43 7.38
N GLU A 149 -5.60 -5.50 6.74
CA GLU A 149 -4.82 -5.77 5.54
C GLU A 149 -3.55 -6.56 5.87
N LYS A 150 -2.79 -6.19 6.91
CA LYS A 150 -1.47 -6.81 7.16
C LYS A 150 -1.50 -8.11 7.97
N ARG A 151 -2.49 -8.30 8.84
CA ARG A 151 -2.47 -9.40 9.82
C ARG A 151 -3.57 -10.43 9.59
N ILE A 152 -4.74 -9.97 9.15
CA ILE A 152 -5.90 -10.83 8.94
C ILE A 152 -5.82 -11.61 7.62
N GLN A 153 -5.12 -11.09 6.60
CA GLN A 153 -4.89 -11.80 5.33
C GLN A 153 -4.17 -13.16 5.49
N PHE A 154 -3.46 -13.36 6.60
CA PHE A 154 -2.62 -14.53 6.83
C PHE A 154 -3.20 -15.49 7.89
N SER A 155 -4.51 -15.40 8.18
CA SER A 155 -5.17 -16.28 9.16
C SER A 155 -6.65 -16.50 8.86
N ASN A 156 -7.22 -17.60 9.37
CA ASN A 156 -8.66 -17.89 9.32
C ASN A 156 -9.52 -16.84 10.08
N LEU A 157 -8.88 -15.89 10.77
CA LEU A 157 -9.53 -14.82 11.54
C LEU A 157 -10.26 -13.81 10.64
N ARG A 158 -10.06 -13.83 9.30
CA ARG A 158 -10.70 -12.90 8.37
C ARG A 158 -12.21 -12.95 8.39
N TYR A 159 -12.78 -14.13 8.59
CA TYR A 159 -14.23 -14.31 8.66
C TYR A 159 -14.79 -14.06 10.06
N GLN A 160 -13.93 -14.07 11.08
CA GLN A 160 -14.32 -13.89 12.47
C GLN A 160 -14.25 -12.43 12.93
N TYR A 161 -13.33 -11.65 12.36
CA TYR A 161 -13.12 -10.24 12.70
C TYR A 161 -13.13 -9.39 11.43
N PRO A 162 -14.31 -9.01 10.95
CA PRO A 162 -14.41 -8.12 9.79
C PRO A 162 -13.91 -6.71 10.18
N LEU A 163 -13.60 -5.88 9.18
CA LEU A 163 -12.98 -4.56 9.38
C LEU A 163 -13.77 -3.66 10.35
N GLU A 164 -15.09 -3.79 10.33
CA GLU A 164 -16.02 -3.08 11.20
C GLU A 164 -15.76 -3.38 12.67
N GLU A 165 -15.50 -4.63 13.01
CA GLU A 165 -15.21 -5.03 14.39
C GLU A 165 -13.86 -4.48 14.84
N CYS A 166 -12.84 -4.51 13.95
CA CYS A 166 -11.56 -3.85 14.22
C CYS A 166 -11.74 -2.34 14.45
N LEU A 167 -12.57 -1.67 13.64
CA LEU A 167 -12.87 -0.25 13.80
C LEU A 167 -13.62 0.04 15.10
N GLN A 168 -14.56 -0.82 15.52
CA GLN A 168 -15.28 -0.69 16.78
C GLN A 168 -14.33 -0.82 17.98
N ILE A 169 -13.41 -1.79 17.95
CA ILE A 169 -12.40 -1.96 19.01
C ILE A 169 -11.53 -0.70 19.11
N ALA A 170 -11.08 -0.16 17.98
CA ALA A 170 -10.29 1.06 17.94
C ALA A 170 -11.08 2.28 18.43
N SER A 171 -12.31 2.47 17.94
CA SER A 171 -13.18 3.60 18.29
C SER A 171 -13.56 3.60 19.77
N LEU A 172 -13.86 2.43 20.34
CA LEU A 172 -14.11 2.28 21.77
C LEU A 172 -12.90 2.74 22.59
N ARG A 173 -11.69 2.34 22.17
CA ARG A 173 -10.47 2.75 22.86
C ARG A 173 -10.18 4.25 22.73
N ALA A 174 -10.49 4.83 21.57
CA ALA A 174 -10.35 6.26 21.28
C ALA A 174 -11.35 7.14 22.02
N SER A 175 -12.53 6.63 22.39
CA SER A 175 -13.49 7.33 23.25
C SER A 175 -12.95 7.63 24.65
N GLU A 176 -11.85 6.99 25.05
CA GLU A 176 -11.13 7.22 26.31
C GLU A 176 -9.71 7.74 26.04
N PRO A 177 -9.55 8.97 25.52
CA PRO A 177 -8.27 9.48 25.02
C PRO A 177 -7.20 9.59 26.11
N THR A 178 -7.57 9.87 27.36
CA THR A 178 -6.62 9.90 28.49
C THR A 178 -6.04 8.53 28.79
N LYS A 179 -6.84 7.46 28.69
CA LYS A 179 -6.34 6.09 28.83
C LYS A 179 -5.52 5.69 27.61
N LEU A 180 -5.92 6.09 26.40
CA LEU A 180 -5.22 5.72 25.16
C LEU A 180 -3.82 6.31 25.16
N LEU A 181 -3.73 7.56 25.58
CA LEU A 181 -2.51 8.33 25.58
C LEU A 181 -1.78 8.25 26.91
N LYS A 182 -2.19 7.44 27.90
CA LYS A 182 -1.67 7.43 29.29
C LYS A 182 -0.14 7.60 29.41
N ASN A 183 0.63 6.88 28.59
CA ASN A 183 2.10 6.92 28.63
C ASN A 183 2.70 7.75 27.49
N PHE A 184 1.93 8.66 26.90
CA PHE A 184 2.43 9.67 25.96
C PHE A 184 3.17 10.75 26.75
N ASP A 185 4.45 10.89 26.43
CA ASP A 185 5.33 11.87 27.04
C ASP A 185 5.36 13.15 26.18
N LEU A 186 4.91 14.24 26.79
CA LEU A 186 4.82 15.57 26.18
C LEU A 186 6.20 16.21 25.94
N LYS A 187 7.28 15.64 26.48
CA LYS A 187 8.66 16.15 26.32
C LYS A 187 9.27 15.81 24.96
N TYR A 188 8.81 14.75 24.28
CA TYR A 188 9.39 14.33 23.01
C TYR A 188 8.81 15.11 21.82
N ARG A 189 9.72 15.72 21.04
CA ARG A 189 9.40 16.50 19.84
C ARG A 189 9.02 15.65 18.61
N ARG A 190 9.63 14.47 18.46
CA ARG A 190 9.54 13.66 17.22
C ARG A 190 8.31 12.75 17.14
N ILE A 191 7.53 12.65 18.20
CA ILE A 191 6.37 11.75 18.28
C ILE A 191 5.11 12.61 18.41
N THR A 192 4.23 12.51 17.43
CA THR A 192 2.92 13.19 17.44
C THR A 192 1.90 12.36 18.21
N ILE A 193 0.84 13.00 18.67
CA ILE A 193 -0.28 12.30 19.33
C ILE A 193 -0.90 11.27 18.39
N LYS A 194 -1.00 11.58 17.09
CA LYS A 194 -1.51 10.66 16.07
C LYS A 194 -0.67 9.40 15.92
N SER A 195 0.64 9.54 15.72
CA SER A 195 1.51 8.37 15.48
C SER A 195 1.61 7.47 16.71
N TYR A 196 1.56 8.06 17.91
CA TYR A 196 1.47 7.30 19.15
C TYR A 196 0.12 6.58 19.27
N ALA A 197 -0.99 7.29 19.02
CA ALA A 197 -2.33 6.72 19.08
C ALA A 197 -2.48 5.55 18.10
N GLU A 198 -1.98 5.68 16.88
CA GLU A 198 -2.01 4.63 15.85
C GLU A 198 -1.36 3.34 16.35
N LYS A 199 -0.12 3.42 16.85
CA LYS A 199 0.60 2.26 17.38
C LYS A 199 -0.12 1.61 18.56
N ARG A 200 -0.74 2.43 19.43
CA ARG A 200 -1.52 1.94 20.58
C ARG A 200 -2.84 1.30 20.17
N LEU A 201 -3.54 1.87 19.20
CA LEU A 201 -4.80 1.34 18.67
C LEU A 201 -4.56 0.02 17.95
N TRP A 202 -3.51 -0.05 17.12
CA TRP A 202 -3.08 -1.30 16.48
C TRP A 202 -2.79 -2.38 17.53
N GLY A 203 -2.01 -2.05 18.56
CA GLY A 203 -1.75 -2.96 19.68
C GLY A 203 -3.03 -3.40 20.40
N THR A 204 -3.96 -2.48 20.63
CA THR A 204 -5.24 -2.77 21.29
C THR A 204 -6.10 -3.75 20.48
N ILE A 205 -6.21 -3.54 19.16
CA ILE A 205 -6.90 -4.48 18.26
C ILE A 205 -6.22 -5.85 18.32
N SER A 206 -4.89 -5.85 18.21
CA SER A 206 -4.05 -7.04 18.23
C SER A 206 -4.22 -7.85 19.52
N ASP A 207 -4.20 -7.18 20.66
CA ASP A 207 -4.29 -7.81 21.98
C ASP A 207 -5.70 -8.30 22.28
N LYS A 208 -6.73 -7.56 21.85
CA LYS A 208 -8.13 -7.99 21.97
C LYS A 208 -8.37 -9.28 21.19
N ILE A 209 -7.89 -9.34 19.94
CA ILE A 209 -8.03 -10.51 19.08
C ILE A 209 -7.16 -11.68 19.59
N ARG A 210 -5.95 -11.43 20.09
CA ARG A 210 -5.08 -12.46 20.73
C ARG A 210 -5.67 -13.01 22.03
N ALA A 211 -6.35 -12.18 22.81
CA ALA A 211 -7.00 -12.62 24.04
C ALA A 211 -8.18 -13.54 23.74
N GLN A 212 -8.88 -13.30 22.64
CA GLN A 212 -10.06 -14.06 22.22
C GLN A 212 -9.73 -15.29 21.35
N ASN A 213 -8.58 -15.31 20.64
CA ASN A 213 -8.21 -16.40 19.72
C ASN A 213 -6.83 -16.97 19.98
N ILE A 214 -6.79 -18.30 20.14
CA ILE A 214 -5.57 -19.08 20.38
C ILE A 214 -4.67 -19.07 19.13
N GLU A 215 -5.24 -19.07 17.92
CA GLU A 215 -4.50 -19.05 16.64
C GLU A 215 -3.63 -17.79 16.47
N ALA A 216 -4.03 -16.65 17.07
CA ALA A 216 -3.28 -15.40 17.02
C ALA A 216 -2.04 -15.35 17.96
N LYS A 217 -1.81 -16.39 18.78
CA LYS A 217 -0.69 -16.52 19.74
C LYS A 217 0.56 -17.23 19.16
N THR A 218 0.71 -17.23 17.84
CA THR A 218 1.64 -18.10 17.13
C THR A 218 3.13 -17.89 17.46
N LYS A 219 3.53 -16.68 17.85
CA LYS A 219 4.90 -16.39 18.32
C LYS A 219 5.18 -16.83 19.77
N SER A 220 4.15 -17.16 20.56
CA SER A 220 4.32 -17.62 21.95
C SER A 220 4.15 -19.13 22.11
N LEU A 221 3.90 -19.87 21.03
CA LEU A 221 3.75 -21.33 21.07
C LEU A 221 5.13 -22.00 20.99
N SER A 222 5.35 -23.01 21.83
CA SER A 222 6.48 -23.94 21.69
C SER A 222 6.38 -24.72 20.37
N ASP A 223 7.50 -25.31 19.92
CA ASP A 223 7.58 -26.15 18.72
C ASP A 223 6.47 -27.20 18.70
N ASP A 224 6.22 -27.85 19.84
CA ASP A 224 5.12 -28.81 20.03
C ASP A 224 3.72 -28.19 20.01
N GLY A 225 3.59 -26.98 20.58
CA GLY A 225 2.35 -26.22 20.50
C GLY A 225 1.98 -25.89 19.05
N ILE A 226 2.98 -25.65 18.20
CA ILE A 226 2.81 -25.44 16.75
C ILE A 226 2.39 -26.74 16.07
N LEU A 227 3.13 -27.84 16.24
CA LEU A 227 2.82 -29.14 15.60
C LEU A 227 1.42 -29.65 15.96
N ARG A 228 0.96 -29.44 17.20
CA ARG A 228 -0.39 -29.82 17.62
C ARG A 228 -1.48 -29.02 16.93
N THR A 229 -1.31 -27.69 16.88
CA THR A 229 -2.32 -26.75 16.36
C THR A 229 -2.29 -26.63 14.83
N LEU A 230 -1.23 -27.09 14.19
CA LEU A 230 -1.02 -27.01 12.75
C LEU A 230 -2.09 -27.77 11.97
N ALA A 231 -2.85 -27.07 11.13
CA ALA A 231 -3.80 -27.72 10.21
C ALA A 231 -3.06 -28.36 9.03
N LYS A 232 -3.60 -29.48 8.50
CA LYS A 232 -3.03 -30.15 7.33
C LYS A 232 -2.99 -29.23 6.10
N THR A 233 -4.05 -28.44 5.90
CA THR A 233 -4.17 -27.47 4.79
C THR A 233 -3.11 -26.38 4.87
N GLU A 234 -2.91 -25.82 6.06
CA GLU A 234 -1.91 -24.78 6.32
C GLU A 234 -0.48 -25.30 6.08
N LEU A 235 -0.17 -26.54 6.47
CA LEU A 235 1.13 -27.16 6.18
C LEU A 235 1.36 -27.33 4.67
N ILE A 236 0.33 -27.78 3.93
CA ILE A 236 0.43 -27.95 2.47
C ILE A 236 0.70 -26.60 1.78
N GLU A 237 0.01 -25.54 2.19
CA GLU A 237 0.22 -24.19 1.63
C GLU A 237 1.62 -23.67 1.95
N ALA A 238 2.08 -23.82 3.18
CA ALA A 238 3.42 -23.39 3.57
C ALA A 238 4.51 -24.14 2.80
N LEU A 239 4.38 -25.46 2.61
CA LEU A 239 5.33 -26.29 1.85
C LEU A 239 5.36 -25.94 0.35
N LYS A 240 4.21 -25.55 -0.23
CA LYS A 240 4.13 -25.08 -1.62
C LYS A 240 4.89 -23.77 -1.83
N VAL A 241 4.78 -22.86 -0.87
CA VAL A 241 5.45 -21.54 -0.92
C VAL A 241 6.96 -21.66 -0.74
N THR A 242 7.44 -22.67 0.00
CA THR A 242 8.88 -22.88 0.29
C THR A 242 9.59 -23.85 -0.68
N ASN A 243 9.00 -24.17 -1.83
CA ASN A 243 9.58 -25.02 -2.90
C ASN A 243 9.77 -26.52 -2.57
N TYR A 244 9.08 -27.07 -1.57
CA TYR A 244 9.14 -28.52 -1.21
C TYR A 244 8.03 -29.37 -1.87
N GLN A 245 7.70 -29.10 -3.13
CA GLN A 245 6.54 -29.72 -3.79
C GLN A 245 6.63 -31.25 -3.93
N LEU A 246 7.83 -31.82 -4.01
CA LEU A 246 8.05 -33.25 -4.24
C LEU A 246 7.87 -34.13 -2.99
N GLU A 247 7.76 -33.53 -1.79
CA GLU A 247 7.75 -34.27 -0.53
C GLU A 247 6.53 -33.96 0.37
N ILE A 248 5.54 -33.20 -0.11
CA ILE A 248 4.39 -32.74 0.72
C ILE A 248 3.70 -33.89 1.50
N ASN A 249 3.59 -35.05 0.87
CA ASN A 249 2.96 -36.22 1.47
C ASN A 249 3.76 -36.81 2.65
N SER A 250 5.10 -36.79 2.61
CA SER A 250 5.94 -37.30 3.71
C SER A 250 5.83 -36.38 4.94
N TYR A 251 5.90 -35.06 4.75
CA TYR A 251 5.72 -34.09 5.84
C TYR A 251 4.32 -34.16 6.47
N CYS A 252 3.27 -34.34 5.66
CA CYS A 252 1.91 -34.51 6.16
C CYS A 252 1.74 -35.82 6.95
N LEU A 253 2.34 -36.91 6.47
CA LEU A 253 2.27 -38.21 7.13
C LEU A 253 3.02 -38.20 8.47
N ALA A 254 4.19 -37.55 8.53
CA ALA A 254 4.95 -37.37 9.77
C ALA A 254 4.17 -36.56 10.81
N LEU A 255 3.51 -35.47 10.39
CA LEU A 255 2.65 -34.67 11.27
C LEU A 255 1.46 -35.49 11.80
N GLN A 256 0.88 -36.36 10.96
CA GLN A 256 -0.22 -37.23 11.36
C GLN A 256 0.24 -38.27 12.40
N CYS A 257 1.39 -38.92 12.17
CA CYS A 257 1.95 -39.89 13.11
C CYS A 257 2.30 -39.23 14.45
N TYR A 258 2.82 -37.99 14.43
CA TYR A 258 3.06 -37.18 15.62
C TYR A 258 1.77 -36.96 16.43
N LYS A 259 0.67 -36.54 15.79
CA LYS A 259 -0.62 -36.29 16.48
C LYS A 259 -1.28 -37.56 17.02
N GLU A 260 -1.04 -38.71 16.40
CA GLU A 260 -1.56 -39.99 16.87
C GLU A 260 -0.86 -40.48 18.14
N ILE A 261 0.46 -40.27 18.25
CA ILE A 261 1.28 -40.81 19.34
C ILE A 261 1.46 -39.81 20.47
N HIS A 262 1.58 -38.52 20.15
CA HIS A 262 1.73 -37.43 21.13
C HIS A 262 0.37 -36.81 21.47
N GLN A 263 -0.43 -37.54 22.25
CA GLN A 263 -1.69 -37.04 22.82
C GLN A 263 -1.51 -36.67 24.30
N PRO A 264 -1.95 -35.48 24.76
CA PRO A 264 -1.86 -35.12 26.17
C PRO A 264 -2.79 -35.99 27.01
N LYS A 265 -2.25 -36.57 28.10
CA LYS A 265 -3.07 -37.31 29.06
C LYS A 265 -3.89 -36.40 29.99
N GLN A 266 -3.57 -35.11 30.14
CA GLN A 266 -4.40 -34.15 30.91
C GLN A 266 -4.26 -32.70 30.43
N ILE A 267 -5.33 -31.92 30.59
CA ILE A 267 -5.45 -30.48 30.30
C ILE A 267 -4.84 -29.70 31.47
N GLU A 268 -3.53 -29.79 31.67
CA GLU A 268 -2.84 -28.83 32.54
C GLU A 268 -2.30 -27.67 31.72
N ARG A 269 -2.49 -26.47 32.26
CA ARG A 269 -2.29 -25.17 31.59
C ARG A 269 -0.82 -24.80 31.41
N ASP A 270 0.11 -25.69 31.74
CA ASP A 270 1.54 -25.47 31.59
C ASP A 270 2.11 -26.25 30.40
N ARG A 271 3.08 -25.59 29.78
CA ARG A 271 3.77 -25.93 28.53
C ARG A 271 3.97 -27.44 28.37
N LEU A 272 3.36 -28.01 27.33
CA LEU A 272 3.57 -29.41 26.92
C LEU A 272 5.07 -29.68 26.74
N ALA A 273 5.53 -30.76 27.37
CA ALA A 273 6.89 -31.24 27.21
C ALA A 273 7.08 -31.84 25.81
N ALA A 274 8.28 -31.65 25.26
CA ALA A 274 8.68 -32.25 23.99
C ALA A 274 8.58 -33.79 24.04
N PRO A 275 8.35 -34.46 22.90
CA PRO A 275 8.28 -35.92 22.83
C PRO A 275 9.54 -36.56 23.42
N THR A 276 9.37 -37.62 24.21
CA THR A 276 10.50 -38.40 24.69
C THR A 276 11.16 -39.16 23.54
N LYS A 277 12.42 -39.59 23.69
CA LYS A 277 13.12 -40.41 22.68
C LYS A 277 12.33 -41.67 22.30
N GLU A 278 11.65 -42.28 23.27
CA GLU A 278 10.79 -43.44 23.07
C GLU A 278 9.56 -43.10 22.20
N GLN A 279 8.95 -41.93 22.40
CA GLN A 279 7.84 -41.47 21.57
C GLN A 279 8.28 -41.12 20.15
N LEU A 280 9.46 -40.51 19.97
CA LEU A 280 10.01 -40.25 18.64
C LEU A 280 10.30 -41.54 17.87
N GLN A 281 10.81 -42.57 18.56
CA GLN A 281 11.01 -43.89 17.95
C GLN A 281 9.67 -44.49 17.52
N GLN A 282 8.64 -44.43 18.37
CA GLN A 282 7.30 -44.89 18.01
C GLN A 282 6.73 -44.12 16.81
N ILE A 283 7.00 -42.82 16.69
CA ILE A 283 6.58 -42.02 15.53
C ILE A 283 7.31 -42.47 14.27
N ALA A 284 8.62 -42.73 14.32
CA ALA A 284 9.39 -43.25 13.19
C ALA A 284 8.89 -44.64 12.76
N ASP A 285 8.66 -45.54 13.71
CA ASP A 285 8.18 -46.91 13.46
C ASP A 285 6.78 -46.87 12.81
N ARG A 286 5.89 -46.01 13.33
CA ARG A 286 4.54 -45.83 12.79
C ARG A 286 4.54 -45.16 11.42
N TYR A 287 5.43 -44.21 11.21
CA TYR A 287 5.65 -43.58 9.91
C TYR A 287 6.07 -44.62 8.88
N ASN A 288 7.10 -45.42 9.19
CA ASN A 288 7.61 -46.47 8.30
C ASN A 288 6.56 -47.55 8.02
N GLN A 289 5.78 -47.95 9.03
CA GLN A 289 4.67 -48.89 8.86
C GLN A 289 3.67 -48.39 7.80
N ARG A 290 3.25 -47.12 7.91
CA ARG A 290 2.32 -46.51 6.94
C ARG A 290 2.98 -46.23 5.60
N TYR A 291 4.27 -45.93 5.58
CA TYR A 291 5.03 -45.67 4.36
C TYR A 291 5.25 -46.95 3.53
N GLN A 292 5.39 -48.10 4.19
CA GLN A 292 5.46 -49.43 3.55
C GLN A 292 4.15 -49.85 2.87
N GLU A 293 2.99 -49.39 3.38
CA GLU A 293 1.69 -49.60 2.71
C GLU A 293 1.62 -48.92 1.32
N PHE A 294 2.54 -48.00 1.00
CA PHE A 294 2.63 -47.27 -0.27
C PHE A 294 3.80 -47.68 -1.20
N ASN A 295 4.54 -48.78 -0.92
CA ASN A 295 5.59 -49.34 -1.82
C ASN A 295 6.76 -48.40 -2.18
N ILE A 296 7.32 -47.63 -1.24
CA ILE A 296 8.51 -46.77 -1.47
C ILE A 296 9.69 -47.25 -0.59
N LEU A 297 10.85 -47.50 -1.21
CA LEU A 297 11.96 -48.34 -0.71
C LEU A 297 12.89 -47.75 0.37
N ASN A 298 12.62 -46.57 0.93
CA ASN A 298 13.52 -45.93 1.90
C ASN A 298 12.89 -45.83 3.29
N SER A 299 13.36 -46.66 4.23
CA SER A 299 13.00 -46.57 5.66
C SER A 299 13.69 -45.37 6.32
N ILE A 300 12.94 -44.63 7.13
CA ILE A 300 13.36 -43.40 7.80
C ILE A 300 13.71 -43.70 9.26
N ASP A 301 14.80 -43.13 9.79
CA ASP A 301 15.22 -43.36 11.19
C ASP A 301 14.70 -42.28 12.18
N LEU A 302 15.08 -42.38 13.46
CA LEU A 302 14.69 -41.42 14.50
C LEU A 302 15.23 -40.00 14.23
N ASN A 303 16.40 -39.87 13.61
CA ASN A 303 17.00 -38.58 13.29
C ASN A 303 16.24 -37.92 12.14
N ASP A 304 15.88 -38.71 11.13
CA ASP A 304 15.13 -38.25 9.98
C ASP A 304 13.72 -37.77 10.37
N ILE A 305 13.00 -38.49 11.24
CA ILE A 305 11.66 -38.04 11.69
C ILE A 305 11.76 -36.77 12.54
N THR A 306 12.81 -36.65 13.36
CA THR A 306 13.09 -35.45 14.15
C THR A 306 13.40 -34.27 13.23
N PHE A 307 14.15 -34.51 12.15
CA PHE A 307 14.45 -33.51 11.13
C PHE A 307 13.17 -33.07 10.41
N ILE A 308 12.32 -33.99 9.97
CA ILE A 308 11.05 -33.69 9.29
C ILE A 308 10.14 -32.82 10.17
N LEU A 309 9.98 -33.17 11.45
CA LEU A 309 9.14 -32.40 12.38
C LEU A 309 9.70 -31.01 12.69
N LYS A 310 11.02 -30.89 12.89
CA LYS A 310 11.68 -29.57 13.04
C LYS A 310 11.54 -28.72 11.78
N THR A 311 11.66 -29.33 10.62
CA THR A 311 11.47 -28.66 9.33
C THR A 311 10.04 -28.18 9.17
N CYS A 312 9.02 -28.96 9.56
CA CYS A 312 7.63 -28.50 9.62
C CYS A 312 7.48 -27.26 10.52
N VAL A 313 8.05 -27.27 11.72
CA VAL A 313 8.00 -26.12 12.65
C VAL A 313 8.70 -24.91 12.05
N GLN A 314 9.87 -25.08 11.43
CA GLN A 314 10.63 -23.99 10.84
C GLN A 314 9.90 -23.40 9.64
N ILE A 315 9.38 -24.22 8.74
CA ILE A 315 8.60 -23.79 7.57
C ILE A 315 7.37 -23.00 8.03
N ILE A 316 6.66 -23.49 9.05
CA ILE A 316 5.49 -22.79 9.58
C ILE A 316 5.85 -21.52 10.32
N ARG A 317 6.97 -21.50 11.05
CA ARG A 317 7.48 -20.27 11.67
C ARG A 317 7.87 -19.23 10.63
N THR A 318 8.52 -19.63 9.53
CA THR A 318 8.88 -18.75 8.42
C THR A 318 7.65 -18.34 7.60
N TYR A 319 6.67 -19.21 7.43
CA TYR A 319 5.41 -18.91 6.74
C TYR A 319 4.55 -17.93 7.57
N ARG A 320 4.50 -18.10 8.89
CA ARG A 320 3.75 -17.26 9.82
C ARG A 320 4.52 -16.01 10.31
N SER A 321 5.84 -16.01 10.23
CA SER A 321 6.69 -14.86 10.54
C SER A 321 7.11 -14.25 9.22
N SER A 322 6.51 -13.13 8.91
CA SER A 322 6.53 -12.36 7.66
C SER A 322 7.87 -12.12 6.92
N ASP A 323 9.01 -12.71 7.30
CA ASP A 323 10.34 -12.38 6.76
C ASP A 323 10.60 -12.88 5.31
N SER A 324 9.90 -13.90 4.80
CA SER A 324 10.04 -14.32 3.39
C SER A 324 9.18 -13.49 2.40
N VAL A 325 8.26 -12.66 2.92
CA VAL A 325 7.43 -11.73 2.14
C VAL A 325 7.86 -10.27 2.38
N ILE A 326 8.38 -9.96 3.57
CA ILE A 326 8.96 -8.63 3.89
C ILE A 326 10.14 -8.30 2.96
N GLY A 327 10.95 -9.27 2.55
CA GLY A 327 12.00 -9.03 1.55
C GLY A 327 11.46 -8.51 0.21
N ARG A 328 10.26 -8.94 -0.21
CA ARG A 328 9.59 -8.48 -1.45
C ARG A 328 8.85 -7.15 -1.30
N ILE A 329 8.47 -6.78 -0.07
CA ILE A 329 7.87 -5.47 0.23
C ILE A 329 8.97 -4.44 0.57
N GLN A 330 10.16 -4.88 0.95
CA GLN A 330 11.25 -3.98 1.32
C GLN A 330 11.80 -3.16 0.15
N GLU A 331 11.72 -3.67 -1.09
CA GLU A 331 11.99 -2.89 -2.30
C GLU A 331 11.01 -1.71 -2.48
N TYR A 332 9.78 -1.82 -1.97
CA TYR A 332 8.83 -0.69 -1.92
C TYR A 332 8.97 0.17 -0.65
N SER A 333 9.56 -0.36 0.42
CA SER A 333 9.64 0.32 1.73
C SER A 333 10.84 1.26 1.88
N ASN A 334 11.85 1.16 1.00
CA ASN A 334 13.02 2.05 1.05
C ASN A 334 12.74 3.50 0.60
N ILE A 335 11.49 3.85 0.27
CA ILE A 335 11.03 5.22 -0.03
C ILE A 335 10.50 5.94 1.24
N LEU A 336 10.46 5.27 2.40
CA LEU A 336 9.87 5.78 3.64
C LEU A 336 10.85 6.50 4.59
N THR A 337 11.83 7.21 4.05
CA THR A 337 12.62 8.22 4.80
C THR A 337 12.24 9.63 4.32
N GLY A 338 11.01 10.04 4.62
CA GLY A 338 10.54 11.42 4.43
C GLY A 338 9.24 11.66 5.21
N ASP A 339 9.16 12.81 5.88
CA ASP A 339 8.13 13.26 6.83
C ASP A 339 6.70 12.71 6.55
N PRO A 340 6.13 11.85 7.42
CA PRO A 340 4.87 11.13 7.19
C PRO A 340 3.61 12.02 7.14
N LEU A 341 3.69 13.27 7.60
CA LEU A 341 2.51 14.13 7.72
C LEU A 341 2.20 14.92 6.44
N ASN A 342 3.23 15.32 5.67
CA ASN A 342 3.04 15.96 4.36
C ASN A 342 2.64 14.93 3.29
N LYS A 343 3.19 13.72 3.36
CA LYS A 343 2.84 12.63 2.43
C LYS A 343 1.40 12.12 2.56
N LEU A 344 0.68 12.37 3.66
CA LEU A 344 -0.71 11.93 3.84
C LEU A 344 -1.75 12.96 3.35
N ILE A 345 -1.41 14.25 3.34
CA ILE A 345 -2.19 15.27 2.61
C ILE A 345 -2.00 15.01 1.11
N GLU A 346 -0.76 14.76 0.67
CA GLU A 346 -0.45 14.37 -0.70
C GLU A 346 -1.05 13.00 -1.07
N ALA A 347 -1.13 12.00 -0.18
CA ALA A 347 -1.71 10.69 -0.51
C ALA A 347 -3.25 10.66 -0.54
N GLU A 348 -3.92 11.52 0.24
CA GLU A 348 -5.38 11.67 0.20
C GLU A 348 -5.80 12.55 -0.99
N GLU A 349 -5.01 13.58 -1.33
CA GLU A 349 -5.11 14.29 -2.60
C GLU A 349 -4.75 13.39 -3.78
N VAL A 350 -3.73 12.52 -3.70
CA VAL A 350 -3.36 11.54 -4.75
C VAL A 350 -4.38 10.41 -4.85
N SER A 351 -5.10 10.01 -3.80
CA SER A 351 -6.16 9.00 -3.91
C SER A 351 -7.43 9.56 -4.54
N ASN A 352 -7.82 10.79 -4.20
CA ASN A 352 -8.93 11.48 -4.88
C ASN A 352 -8.53 11.89 -6.31
N GLN A 353 -7.31 12.41 -6.49
CA GLN A 353 -6.72 12.66 -7.81
C GLN A 353 -6.52 11.35 -8.58
N ASN A 354 -6.27 10.20 -7.98
CA ASN A 354 -6.15 8.94 -8.73
C ASN A 354 -7.50 8.46 -9.25
N GLU A 355 -8.59 8.66 -8.52
CA GLU A 355 -9.94 8.39 -9.01
C GLU A 355 -10.32 9.39 -10.12
N GLU A 356 -10.03 10.68 -9.91
CA GLU A 356 -10.25 11.76 -10.89
C GLU A 356 -9.36 11.62 -12.13
N VAL A 357 -8.08 11.27 -11.97
CA VAL A 357 -7.11 11.00 -13.05
C VAL A 357 -7.48 9.72 -13.77
N LYS A 358 -7.96 8.66 -13.09
CA LYS A 358 -8.51 7.49 -13.77
C LYS A 358 -9.72 7.87 -14.62
N GLN A 359 -10.63 8.70 -14.11
CA GLN A 359 -11.78 9.19 -14.86
C GLN A 359 -11.37 10.09 -16.03
N ILE A 360 -10.40 11.00 -15.85
CA ILE A 360 -9.84 11.84 -16.91
C ILE A 360 -9.15 10.98 -17.97
N LYS A 361 -8.38 9.97 -17.56
CA LYS A 361 -7.75 9.00 -18.47
C LYS A 361 -8.80 8.25 -19.30
N LEU A 362 -9.90 7.80 -18.69
CA LEU A 362 -11.01 7.17 -19.40
C LEU A 362 -11.63 8.12 -20.43
N ILE A 363 -11.92 9.37 -20.04
CA ILE A 363 -12.45 10.39 -20.96
C ILE A 363 -11.49 10.63 -22.13
N ILE A 364 -10.18 10.74 -21.88
CA ILE A 364 -9.17 10.90 -22.93
C ILE A 364 -9.18 9.71 -23.89
N ILE A 365 -9.28 8.48 -23.36
CA ILE A 365 -9.31 7.25 -24.15
C ILE A 365 -10.59 7.17 -24.99
N ASP A 366 -11.75 7.47 -24.42
CA ASP A 366 -13.04 7.45 -25.13
C ASP A 366 -13.06 8.49 -26.27
N ASN A 367 -12.51 9.67 -26.02
CA ASN A 367 -12.33 10.70 -27.04
C ASN A 367 -11.33 10.30 -28.12
N PHE A 368 -10.26 9.60 -27.74
CA PHE A 368 -9.29 9.03 -28.69
C PHE A 368 -9.94 8.00 -29.61
N ILE A 369 -10.74 7.09 -29.06
CA ILE A 369 -11.46 6.05 -29.81
C ILE A 369 -12.48 6.67 -30.77
N SER A 370 -13.02 7.84 -30.42
CA SER A 370 -13.97 8.58 -31.25
C SER A 370 -13.32 9.34 -32.42
N LEU A 371 -11.99 9.43 -32.47
CA LEU A 371 -11.29 10.05 -33.61
C LEU A 371 -11.40 9.19 -34.88
N PRO A 372 -11.30 9.79 -36.08
CA PRO A 372 -11.20 9.04 -37.33
C PRO A 372 -10.04 8.03 -37.32
N ASP A 373 -10.21 6.87 -37.98
CA ASP A 373 -9.21 5.80 -38.03
C ASP A 373 -7.80 6.29 -38.38
N ILE A 374 -7.70 7.14 -39.43
CA ILE A 374 -6.41 7.70 -39.86
C ILE A 374 -5.75 8.58 -38.79
N ALA A 375 -6.53 9.28 -37.97
CA ALA A 375 -6.02 10.09 -36.86
C ALA A 375 -5.53 9.20 -35.71
N GLN A 376 -6.28 8.14 -35.37
CA GLN A 376 -5.85 7.16 -34.38
C GLN A 376 -4.55 6.47 -34.80
N LYS A 377 -4.45 6.02 -36.06
CA LYS A 377 -3.23 5.42 -36.62
C LYS A 377 -2.04 6.37 -36.53
N THR A 378 -2.23 7.62 -36.94
CA THR A 378 -1.20 8.67 -36.86
C THR A 378 -0.70 8.87 -35.42
N LEU A 379 -1.60 8.95 -34.45
CA LEU A 379 -1.25 9.14 -33.05
C LEU A 379 -0.62 7.88 -32.42
N LYS A 380 -1.07 6.68 -32.78
CA LYS A 380 -0.45 5.40 -32.34
C LYS A 380 1.01 5.31 -32.80
N LEU A 381 1.28 5.66 -34.06
CA LEU A 381 2.65 5.68 -34.60
C LEU A 381 3.53 6.75 -33.92
N TRP A 382 2.97 7.94 -33.69
CA TRP A 382 3.69 9.05 -33.06
C TRP A 382 3.99 8.81 -31.58
N PHE A 383 3.01 8.38 -30.79
CA PHE A 383 3.11 8.26 -29.34
C PHE A 383 3.51 6.87 -28.85
N GLY A 384 3.07 5.82 -29.55
CA GLY A 384 3.38 4.44 -29.17
C GLY A 384 4.75 4.00 -29.67
N LEU A 385 5.00 4.10 -30.97
CA LEU A 385 6.28 3.70 -31.59
C LEU A 385 7.32 4.82 -31.64
N GLU A 386 6.95 6.04 -31.26
CA GLU A 386 7.84 7.22 -31.26
C GLU A 386 8.52 7.45 -32.63
N LEU A 387 7.78 7.20 -33.72
CA LEU A 387 8.22 7.45 -35.09
C LEU A 387 8.36 8.95 -35.35
N THR A 388 9.30 9.32 -36.22
CA THR A 388 9.54 10.72 -36.54
C THR A 388 8.46 11.27 -37.47
N GLN A 389 8.41 12.60 -37.59
CA GLN A 389 7.48 13.26 -38.52
C GLN A 389 7.74 12.85 -39.98
N ASN A 390 9.00 12.56 -40.31
CA ASN A 390 9.36 12.11 -41.66
C ASN A 390 8.86 10.69 -41.92
N ASP A 391 8.97 9.82 -40.92
CA ASP A 391 8.48 8.43 -41.03
C ASP A 391 6.96 8.42 -41.20
N ILE A 392 6.23 9.20 -40.39
CA ILE A 392 4.77 9.32 -40.52
C ILE A 392 4.38 9.95 -41.87
N LEU A 393 5.17 10.88 -42.40
CA LEU A 393 4.93 11.42 -43.74
C LEU A 393 5.06 10.33 -44.82
N LEU A 394 6.08 9.48 -44.72
CA LEU A 394 6.30 8.38 -45.67
C LEU A 394 5.20 7.32 -45.57
N LEU A 395 4.71 7.02 -44.37
CA LEU A 395 3.71 5.97 -44.13
C LEU A 395 2.28 6.42 -44.45
N LEU A 396 1.90 7.63 -44.01
CA LEU A 396 0.51 8.10 -44.04
C LEU A 396 0.33 9.41 -44.82
N GLY A 397 1.39 10.01 -45.36
CA GLY A 397 1.32 11.31 -46.03
C GLY A 397 0.33 11.35 -47.19
N GLN A 398 0.31 10.32 -48.04
CA GLN A 398 -0.64 10.23 -49.15
C GLN A 398 -2.08 10.15 -48.67
N LEU A 399 -2.36 9.35 -47.63
CA LEU A 399 -3.69 9.21 -47.04
C LEU A 399 -4.15 10.47 -46.31
N LEU A 400 -3.21 11.24 -45.76
CA LEU A 400 -3.45 12.51 -45.07
C LEU A 400 -3.47 13.72 -46.01
N GLY A 401 -3.10 13.56 -47.28
CA GLY A 401 -2.93 14.65 -48.25
C GLY A 401 -1.79 15.61 -47.90
N LEU A 402 -0.71 15.11 -47.29
CA LEU A 402 0.44 15.90 -46.82
C LEU A 402 1.67 15.65 -47.69
N GLN A 403 2.45 16.69 -47.95
CA GLN A 403 3.65 16.61 -48.78
C GLN A 403 4.92 17.00 -48.04
N LYS A 404 4.81 17.65 -46.87
CA LYS A 404 5.97 18.16 -46.12
C LYS A 404 5.94 17.73 -44.66
N GLN A 405 7.12 17.46 -44.10
CA GLN A 405 7.29 16.97 -42.73
C GLN A 405 6.63 17.88 -41.67
N TYR A 406 6.72 19.20 -41.82
CA TYR A 406 6.10 20.13 -40.87
C TYR A 406 4.55 20.03 -40.86
N GLU A 407 3.94 19.56 -41.95
CA GLU A 407 2.49 19.41 -42.07
C GLU A 407 1.99 18.26 -41.21
N VAL A 408 2.79 17.19 -41.09
CA VAL A 408 2.54 16.09 -40.13
C VAL A 408 2.50 16.62 -38.71
N SER A 409 3.49 17.44 -38.33
CA SER A 409 3.54 18.08 -37.01
C SER A 409 2.28 18.94 -36.75
N ARG A 410 1.85 19.72 -37.76
CA ARG A 410 0.61 20.51 -37.69
C ARG A 410 -0.62 19.63 -37.55
N LYS A 411 -0.68 18.51 -38.29
CA LYS A 411 -1.80 17.57 -38.25
C LYS A 411 -1.92 16.86 -36.90
N ILE A 412 -0.80 16.43 -36.33
CA ILE A 412 -0.73 15.88 -34.96
C ILE A 412 -1.23 16.93 -33.95
N LYS A 413 -0.73 18.17 -34.04
CA LYS A 413 -1.23 19.28 -33.20
C LYS A 413 -2.73 19.52 -33.39
N GLN A 414 -3.25 19.40 -34.61
CA GLN A 414 -4.67 19.52 -34.90
C GLN A 414 -5.48 18.41 -34.22
N TYR A 415 -5.08 17.15 -34.34
CA TYR A 415 -5.75 16.02 -33.69
C TYR A 415 -5.72 16.15 -32.16
N LYS A 416 -4.56 16.52 -31.59
CA LYS A 416 -4.44 16.83 -30.16
C LYS A 416 -5.39 17.95 -29.74
N LYS A 417 -5.50 19.02 -30.54
CA LYS A 417 -6.40 20.14 -30.24
C LYS A 417 -7.87 19.71 -30.23
N VAL A 418 -8.26 18.74 -31.08
CA VAL A 418 -9.61 18.16 -31.06
C VAL A 418 -9.83 17.39 -29.76
N LEU A 419 -8.89 16.52 -29.36
CA LEU A 419 -8.96 15.79 -28.09
C LEU A 419 -9.03 16.71 -26.88
N LEU A 420 -8.18 17.74 -26.84
CA LEU A 420 -8.15 18.71 -25.73
C LEU A 420 -9.45 19.52 -25.65
N LYS A 421 -10.04 19.89 -26.80
CA LYS A 421 -11.33 20.59 -26.82
C LYS A 421 -12.45 19.70 -26.29
N ALA A 422 -12.52 18.45 -26.74
CA ALA A 422 -13.55 17.53 -26.32
C ALA A 422 -13.42 17.18 -24.82
N LEU A 423 -12.19 16.96 -24.35
CA LEU A 423 -11.88 16.79 -22.93
C LEU A 423 -12.34 18.00 -22.11
N VAL A 424 -12.01 19.21 -22.54
CA VAL A 424 -12.40 20.43 -21.80
C VAL A 424 -13.92 20.63 -21.83
N GLN A 425 -14.60 20.28 -22.92
CA GLN A 425 -16.05 20.31 -22.99
C GLN A 425 -16.68 19.34 -21.98
N GLU A 426 -16.29 18.06 -22.00
CA GLU A 426 -16.80 17.06 -21.05
C GLU A 426 -16.47 17.40 -19.60
N LEU A 427 -15.27 17.92 -19.31
CA LEU A 427 -14.90 18.38 -17.98
C LEU A 427 -15.73 19.60 -17.55
N SER A 428 -16.05 20.51 -18.46
CA SER A 428 -16.90 21.68 -18.16
C SER A 428 -18.35 21.29 -17.88
N GLU A 429 -18.87 20.25 -18.54
CA GLU A 429 -20.22 19.72 -18.29
C GLU A 429 -20.28 18.96 -16.94
N LYS A 430 -19.22 18.22 -16.60
CA LYS A 430 -19.14 17.41 -15.38
C LYS A 430 -18.75 18.22 -14.13
N TYR A 431 -18.02 19.33 -14.29
CA TYR A 431 -17.52 20.18 -13.20
C TYR A 431 -17.85 21.67 -13.44
N ALA A 432 -19.13 21.95 -13.70
CA ALA A 432 -19.62 23.29 -14.06
C ALA A 432 -19.29 24.40 -13.03
N GLU A 433 -19.10 24.06 -11.76
CA GLU A 433 -18.74 25.03 -10.70
C GLU A 433 -17.28 25.53 -10.78
N VAL A 434 -16.40 24.80 -11.47
CA VAL A 434 -14.95 25.04 -11.52
C VAL A 434 -14.51 25.70 -12.84
N PHE A 435 -15.24 25.45 -13.94
CA PHE A 435 -14.86 25.90 -15.29
C PHE A 435 -15.65 27.13 -15.75
N GLN A 436 -15.06 28.33 -15.62
CA GLN A 436 -15.60 29.54 -16.25
C GLN A 436 -15.16 29.64 -17.73
N PRO A 437 -16.06 30.02 -18.67
CA PRO A 437 -15.79 30.04 -20.11
C PRO A 437 -14.58 30.91 -20.52
N ASN A 438 -14.29 31.95 -19.74
CA ASN A 438 -13.32 33.00 -20.08
C ASN A 438 -11.85 32.59 -19.83
N ARG A 439 -11.58 31.32 -19.45
CA ARG A 439 -10.23 30.81 -19.12
C ARG A 439 -9.83 29.55 -19.91
N LEU A 440 -10.60 29.17 -20.92
CA LEU A 440 -10.47 27.90 -21.65
C LEU A 440 -9.06 27.67 -22.26
N ASP A 441 -8.49 28.68 -22.92
CA ASP A 441 -7.20 28.55 -23.59
C ASP A 441 -6.05 28.28 -22.61
N ARG A 442 -6.09 28.88 -21.41
CA ARG A 442 -5.09 28.65 -20.36
C ARG A 442 -5.21 27.27 -19.71
N VAL A 443 -6.42 26.71 -19.67
CA VAL A 443 -6.63 25.32 -19.22
C VAL A 443 -6.09 24.36 -20.27
N ILE A 444 -6.38 24.59 -21.55
CA ILE A 444 -5.89 23.77 -22.66
C ILE A 444 -4.36 23.70 -22.66
N GLU A 445 -3.66 24.83 -22.45
CA GLU A 445 -2.19 24.85 -22.35
C GLU A 445 -1.66 24.00 -21.18
N ARG A 446 -2.31 24.05 -20.01
CA ARG A 446 -1.90 23.28 -18.82
C ARG A 446 -2.16 21.77 -18.94
N LEU A 447 -3.12 21.37 -19.77
CA LEU A 447 -3.49 19.97 -19.95
C LEU A 447 -2.68 19.26 -21.06
N GLN A 448 -1.85 19.98 -21.82
CA GLN A 448 -1.11 19.38 -22.95
C GLN A 448 -0.17 18.25 -22.51
N GLU A 449 0.68 18.49 -21.53
CA GLU A 449 1.69 17.53 -21.09
C GLU A 449 1.08 16.29 -20.41
N PRO A 450 0.09 16.40 -19.50
CA PRO A 450 -0.58 15.23 -18.93
C PRO A 450 -1.35 14.39 -19.96
N VAL A 451 -1.97 15.04 -20.95
CA VAL A 451 -2.66 14.34 -22.05
C VAL A 451 -1.66 13.64 -22.96
N ASP A 452 -0.53 14.27 -23.26
CA ASP A 452 0.54 13.67 -24.05
C ASP A 452 1.10 12.41 -23.38
N GLU A 453 1.34 12.46 -22.06
CA GLU A 453 1.81 11.30 -21.29
C GLU A 453 0.74 10.18 -21.20
N CYS A 454 -0.54 10.55 -21.05
CA CYS A 454 -1.64 9.58 -21.10
C CYS A 454 -1.72 8.88 -22.46
N LEU A 455 -1.67 9.66 -23.55
CA LEU A 455 -1.71 9.14 -24.91
C LEU A 455 -0.48 8.29 -25.22
N LYS A 456 0.70 8.66 -24.72
CA LYS A 456 1.92 7.86 -24.82
C LYS A 456 1.73 6.49 -24.22
N ASN A 457 1.31 6.41 -22.96
CA ASN A 457 1.13 5.13 -22.28
C ASN A 457 0.02 4.28 -22.92
N TYR A 458 -1.11 4.89 -23.26
CA TYR A 458 -2.20 4.19 -23.94
C TYR A 458 -1.78 3.66 -25.31
N CYS A 459 -1.14 4.49 -26.15
CA CYS A 459 -0.68 4.08 -27.47
C CYS A 459 0.41 3.01 -27.40
N LYS A 460 1.29 3.03 -26.39
CA LYS A 460 2.27 1.95 -26.18
C LYS A 460 1.58 0.63 -25.85
N SER A 461 0.57 0.65 -24.97
CA SER A 461 -0.16 -0.56 -24.57
C SER A 461 -0.86 -1.27 -25.74
N PHE A 462 -1.24 -0.53 -26.79
CA PHE A 462 -1.80 -1.10 -28.02
C PHE A 462 -0.85 -2.09 -28.71
N PHE A 463 0.46 -1.92 -28.54
CA PHE A 463 1.49 -2.72 -29.20
C PHE A 463 1.99 -3.92 -28.36
N TYR A 464 1.56 -4.07 -27.10
CA TYR A 464 2.00 -5.16 -26.22
C TYR A 464 1.42 -6.54 -26.57
N PRO A 465 0.12 -6.69 -26.92
CA PRO A 465 -0.48 -8.00 -27.15
C PRO A 465 0.25 -8.95 -28.12
N PRO A 466 0.77 -8.52 -29.30
CA PRO A 466 1.53 -9.42 -30.17
C PRO A 466 2.83 -9.93 -29.53
N LEU A 467 3.49 -9.09 -28.74
CA LEU A 467 4.73 -9.44 -28.04
C LEU A 467 4.44 -10.41 -26.89
N ASP A 468 3.41 -10.12 -26.08
CA ASP A 468 2.95 -11.01 -25.01
C ASP A 468 2.60 -12.40 -25.55
N SER A 469 1.81 -12.44 -26.63
CA SER A 469 1.35 -13.69 -27.26
C SER A 469 2.53 -14.52 -27.79
N HIS A 470 3.49 -13.87 -28.44
CA HIS A 470 4.67 -14.56 -28.97
C HIS A 470 5.63 -15.01 -27.87
N LEU A 471 5.80 -14.20 -26.82
CA LEU A 471 6.60 -14.57 -25.66
C LEU A 471 6.06 -15.85 -25.00
N GLN A 472 4.75 -16.06 -24.97
CA GLN A 472 4.18 -17.29 -24.42
C GLN A 472 4.61 -18.56 -25.17
N LEU A 473 4.94 -18.46 -26.46
CA LEU A 473 5.36 -19.59 -27.30
C LEU A 473 6.81 -20.02 -27.04
N PHE A 474 7.63 -19.17 -26.41
CA PHE A 474 9.01 -19.53 -26.10
C PHE A 474 9.09 -20.61 -25.01
N GLU A 475 10.11 -21.46 -25.15
CA GLU A 475 10.41 -22.48 -24.15
C GLU A 475 10.79 -21.84 -22.81
N GLN A 476 10.61 -22.60 -21.71
CA GLN A 476 10.96 -22.08 -20.38
C GLN A 476 12.44 -21.67 -20.28
N LYS A 477 13.35 -22.34 -21.01
CA LYS A 477 14.77 -21.99 -21.04
C LYS A 477 15.00 -20.61 -21.64
N ASP A 478 14.28 -20.27 -22.70
CA ASP A 478 14.41 -18.98 -23.38
C ASP A 478 13.76 -17.86 -22.56
N LYS A 479 12.63 -18.14 -21.90
CA LYS A 479 12.02 -17.22 -20.92
C LYS A 479 12.94 -16.95 -19.72
N LEU A 480 13.58 -17.99 -19.18
CA LEU A 480 14.58 -17.85 -18.11
C LEU A 480 15.78 -17.04 -18.58
N LEU A 481 16.27 -17.28 -19.79
CA LEU A 481 17.37 -16.53 -20.38
C LEU A 481 17.02 -15.04 -20.52
N LEU A 482 15.81 -14.71 -20.99
CA LEU A 482 15.31 -13.33 -21.04
C LEU A 482 15.16 -12.70 -19.65
N HIS A 483 14.69 -13.45 -18.66
CA HIS A 483 14.61 -12.99 -17.26
C HIS A 483 15.99 -12.61 -16.72
N LEU A 484 16.97 -13.50 -16.86
CA LEU A 484 18.33 -13.27 -16.37
C LEU A 484 19.00 -12.07 -17.07
N HIS A 485 18.79 -11.91 -18.37
CA HIS A 485 19.40 -10.82 -19.14
C HIS A 485 18.70 -9.46 -18.95
N TYR A 486 17.37 -9.40 -19.09
CA TYR A 486 16.63 -8.12 -19.09
C TYR A 486 16.11 -7.70 -17.71
N ARG A 487 15.74 -8.65 -16.83
CA ARG A 487 15.24 -8.33 -15.48
C ARG A 487 16.35 -8.26 -14.46
N GLN A 488 17.21 -9.29 -14.40
CA GLN A 488 18.33 -9.32 -13.44
C GLN A 488 19.56 -8.56 -13.92
N GLN A 489 19.57 -8.09 -15.18
CA GLN A 489 20.68 -7.35 -15.79
C GLN A 489 22.03 -8.08 -15.67
N LEU A 490 22.01 -9.42 -15.70
CA LEU A 490 23.23 -10.22 -15.61
C LEU A 490 24.01 -10.14 -16.93
N HIS A 491 25.33 -10.05 -16.80
CA HIS A 491 26.23 -10.17 -17.94
C HIS A 491 26.19 -11.59 -18.52
N GLU A 492 26.40 -11.71 -19.83
CA GLU A 492 26.25 -12.93 -20.60
C GLU A 492 27.19 -14.06 -20.12
N GLN A 493 28.33 -13.68 -19.51
CA GLN A 493 29.25 -14.60 -18.84
C GLN A 493 28.60 -15.28 -17.63
N ASN A 494 27.92 -14.51 -16.77
CA ASN A 494 27.26 -15.03 -15.58
C ASN A 494 26.04 -15.88 -15.94
N ILE A 495 25.32 -15.50 -17.00
CA ILE A 495 24.19 -16.28 -17.54
C ILE A 495 24.68 -17.63 -18.07
N ALA A 496 25.79 -17.64 -18.80
CA ALA A 496 26.41 -18.86 -19.32
C ALA A 496 26.80 -19.84 -18.19
N GLU A 497 27.39 -19.32 -17.10
CA GLU A 497 27.72 -20.11 -15.91
C GLU A 497 26.47 -20.68 -15.23
N GLN A 498 25.45 -19.86 -15.02
CA GLN A 498 24.21 -20.25 -14.34
C GLN A 498 23.41 -21.29 -15.13
N LEU A 499 23.35 -21.14 -16.45
CA LEU A 499 22.63 -22.05 -17.36
C LEU A 499 23.50 -23.22 -17.86
N ARG A 500 24.79 -23.26 -17.50
CA ARG A 500 25.77 -24.26 -17.94
C ARG A 500 25.85 -24.42 -19.46
N ILE A 501 25.80 -23.29 -20.18
CA ILE A 501 25.95 -23.21 -21.64
C ILE A 501 27.11 -22.28 -22.00
N SER A 502 27.52 -22.23 -23.27
CA SER A 502 28.60 -21.32 -23.69
C SER A 502 28.09 -19.88 -23.83
N VAL A 503 28.98 -18.89 -23.65
CA VAL A 503 28.64 -17.47 -23.87
C VAL A 503 28.22 -17.21 -25.33
N ILE A 504 28.77 -17.97 -26.28
CA ILE A 504 28.40 -17.91 -27.69
C ILE A 504 26.94 -18.36 -27.86
N GLU A 505 26.56 -19.45 -27.20
CA GLU A 505 25.19 -19.97 -27.20
C GLU A 505 24.20 -18.98 -26.56
N VAL A 506 24.57 -18.32 -25.45
CA VAL A 506 23.76 -17.27 -24.82
C VAL A 506 23.49 -16.13 -25.80
N ASN A 507 24.54 -15.62 -26.45
CA ASN A 507 24.42 -14.53 -27.41
C ASN A 507 23.62 -14.93 -28.66
N ALA A 508 23.85 -16.13 -29.19
CA ALA A 508 23.11 -16.65 -30.33
C ALA A 508 21.61 -16.72 -30.02
N ARG A 509 21.24 -17.30 -28.87
CA ARG A 509 19.83 -17.40 -28.44
C ARG A 509 19.19 -16.04 -28.18
N LEU A 510 19.88 -15.12 -27.50
CA LEU A 510 19.39 -13.75 -27.30
C LEU A 510 19.11 -13.04 -28.62
N ASN A 511 20.01 -13.20 -29.60
CA ASN A 511 19.85 -12.61 -30.92
C ASN A 511 18.69 -13.25 -31.70
N GLU A 512 18.56 -14.58 -31.66
CA GLU A 512 17.46 -15.30 -32.30
C GLU A 512 16.10 -14.89 -31.72
N ILE A 513 16.00 -14.83 -30.39
CA ILE A 513 14.78 -14.40 -29.69
C ILE A 513 14.42 -12.96 -30.04
N ASN A 514 15.40 -12.05 -29.98
CA ASN A 514 15.19 -10.65 -30.33
C ASN A 514 14.78 -10.48 -31.79
N TYR A 515 15.42 -11.20 -32.71
CA TYR A 515 15.08 -11.19 -34.13
C TYR A 515 13.67 -11.72 -34.36
N SER A 516 13.31 -12.83 -33.72
CA SER A 516 11.96 -13.42 -33.82
C SER A 516 10.88 -12.45 -33.31
N LEU A 517 11.08 -11.84 -32.14
CA LEU A 517 10.16 -10.84 -31.58
C LEU A 517 10.03 -9.62 -32.50
N GLN A 518 11.14 -9.08 -33.00
CA GLN A 518 11.12 -7.92 -33.89
C GLN A 518 10.43 -8.22 -35.23
N ALA A 519 10.68 -9.40 -35.81
CA ALA A 519 10.07 -9.81 -37.08
C ALA A 519 8.55 -9.94 -36.95
N ILE A 520 8.07 -10.62 -35.91
CA ILE A 520 6.64 -10.80 -35.66
C ILE A 520 5.98 -9.48 -35.28
N PHE A 521 6.67 -8.66 -34.50
CA PHE A 521 6.18 -7.34 -34.17
C PHE A 521 6.04 -6.45 -35.40
N LYS A 522 7.04 -6.42 -36.29
CA LYS A 522 7.00 -5.70 -37.57
C LYS A 522 5.80 -6.16 -38.40
N GLN A 523 5.68 -7.46 -38.64
CA GLN A 523 4.58 -8.02 -39.43
C GLN A 523 3.21 -7.69 -38.84
N TRP A 524 3.07 -7.78 -37.53
CA TRP A 524 1.81 -7.45 -36.85
C TRP A 524 1.47 -5.96 -36.99
N VAL A 525 2.45 -5.06 -36.84
CA VAL A 525 2.23 -3.62 -36.99
C VAL A 525 1.80 -3.27 -38.41
N GLU A 526 2.48 -3.83 -39.42
CA GLU A 526 2.15 -3.63 -40.84
C GLU A 526 0.74 -4.12 -41.17
N THR A 527 0.39 -5.32 -40.70
CA THR A 527 -0.93 -5.93 -40.94
C THR A 527 -2.05 -5.19 -40.20
N THR A 528 -1.81 -4.81 -38.94
CA THR A 528 -2.85 -4.22 -38.06
C THR A 528 -3.12 -2.76 -38.39
N LEU A 529 -2.08 -2.01 -38.79
CA LEU A 529 -2.22 -0.59 -39.13
C LEU A 529 -2.40 -0.35 -40.63
N ASP A 530 -2.26 -1.39 -41.46
CA ASP A 530 -2.31 -1.32 -42.93
C ASP A 530 -1.27 -0.33 -43.47
N ILE A 531 0.01 -0.56 -43.11
CA ILE A 531 1.16 0.29 -43.46
C ILE A 531 2.35 -0.55 -43.91
N ALA A 532 3.26 0.06 -44.67
CA ALA A 532 4.51 -0.57 -45.11
C ALA A 532 5.72 0.07 -44.42
N LEU A 533 6.25 -0.56 -43.37
CA LEU A 533 7.36 -0.01 -42.57
C LEU A 533 8.69 -0.04 -43.30
N ASP A 534 8.82 -0.87 -44.33
CA ASP A 534 9.99 -0.93 -45.23
C ASP A 534 10.34 0.41 -45.88
N LEU A 535 9.39 1.34 -45.95
CA LEU A 535 9.61 2.69 -46.49
C LEU A 535 10.39 3.60 -45.53
N CYS A 536 10.60 3.18 -44.28
CA CYS A 536 11.16 4.00 -43.20
C CYS A 536 12.48 3.44 -42.68
N ASN A 537 13.61 4.08 -43.01
CA ASN A 537 14.95 3.65 -42.57
C ASN A 537 15.13 3.65 -41.04
N SER A 538 14.36 4.46 -40.32
CA SER A 538 14.40 4.54 -38.85
C SER A 538 13.45 3.54 -38.17
N ALA A 539 12.49 2.96 -38.91
CA ALA A 539 11.42 2.16 -38.32
C ALA A 539 11.98 0.89 -37.69
N GLU A 540 12.93 0.21 -38.34
CA GLU A 540 13.55 -0.99 -37.78
C GLU A 540 14.25 -0.71 -36.45
N GLN A 541 15.01 0.39 -36.37
CA GLN A 541 15.65 0.80 -35.12
C GLN A 541 14.62 1.15 -34.04
N LYS A 542 13.53 1.81 -34.41
CA LYS A 542 12.45 2.17 -33.49
C LYS A 542 11.70 0.95 -32.96
N LEU A 543 11.36 0.00 -33.83
CA LEU A 543 10.76 -1.28 -33.43
C LEU A 543 11.70 -2.08 -32.52
N ALA A 544 12.98 -2.18 -32.88
CA ALA A 544 13.97 -2.87 -32.04
C ALA A 544 14.11 -2.21 -30.66
N SER A 545 14.15 -0.87 -30.62
CA SER A 545 14.18 -0.11 -29.37
C SER A 545 12.92 -0.34 -28.53
N PHE A 546 11.75 -0.40 -29.17
CA PHE A 546 10.48 -0.65 -28.51
C PHE A 546 10.42 -2.03 -27.88
N VAL A 547 10.79 -3.08 -28.62
CA VAL A 547 10.84 -4.46 -28.11
C VAL A 547 11.82 -4.58 -26.95
N LYS A 548 12.98 -3.94 -27.04
CA LYS A 548 13.98 -3.93 -25.97
C LYS A 548 13.44 -3.27 -24.70
N THR A 549 12.85 -2.08 -24.81
CA THR A 549 12.24 -1.38 -23.67
C THR A 549 11.09 -2.20 -23.08
N TRP A 550 10.25 -2.79 -23.93
CA TRP A 550 9.18 -3.67 -23.49
C TRP A 550 9.72 -4.90 -22.71
N LEU A 551 10.76 -5.58 -23.19
CA LEU A 551 11.39 -6.71 -22.47
C LEU A 551 11.95 -6.32 -21.09
N GLN A 552 12.44 -5.09 -20.94
CA GLN A 552 12.93 -4.57 -19.64
C GLN A 552 11.76 -4.36 -18.65
N ASP A 553 10.62 -3.92 -19.15
CA ASP A 553 9.44 -3.58 -18.35
C ASP A 553 8.46 -4.77 -18.16
N CYS A 554 8.60 -5.84 -18.96
CA CYS A 554 7.63 -6.93 -19.09
C CYS A 554 7.48 -7.80 -17.83
N ALA A 555 6.31 -7.73 -17.19
CA ALA A 555 5.97 -8.46 -15.95
C ALA A 555 5.92 -9.99 -16.12
N THR A 556 5.64 -10.49 -17.32
CA THR A 556 5.50 -11.94 -17.58
C THR A 556 6.82 -12.70 -17.67
N LEU A 557 7.96 -12.04 -17.47
CA LEU A 557 9.27 -12.67 -17.34
C LEU A 557 9.57 -13.15 -15.91
N GLU A 558 8.65 -13.04 -14.95
CA GLU A 558 8.80 -13.68 -13.63
C GLU A 558 8.66 -15.21 -13.77
N VAL A 559 9.80 -15.92 -13.71
CA VAL A 559 9.89 -17.39 -13.77
C VAL A 559 9.69 -18.02 -12.40
#